data_AF-A0AAN6FRW9-F1
#
_entry.id   AF-A0AAN6FRW9-F1
#
_cell.length_a   1.000
_cell.length_b   1.000
_cell.length_c   1.000
_cell.angle_alpha   90.00
_cell.angle_beta   90.00
_cell.angle_gamma   90.00
#
_symmetry.space_group_name_H-M   'P 1'
#
loop_
_entity.id
_entity.type
_entity.pdbx_description
1 polymer ?
#
loop_
_entity_poly.entity_id
_entity_poly.type
_entity_poly.pdbx_seq_one_letter_code
_entity_poly.pdbx_strand_id
1 'polypeptide(L)'
;MASTDQATTPKVHQHGDHHDIPKEHRKHKPGGWMPADHRIQKEWLNTQIEEAHQNKKELTPVLQDFKNFIESNPRIYMYFNSMFEEVPRRDPYNKDPTGHRQIRDYHHMLEVLNHTFNSAPYWTDASAHVGMVGVPMCAVFDYPMGTPSGYAAFLDPEVNVHLKKILNEWGKFLMSPKSAEVLGDSKQGWFGEHGTSDMMSVANAPYGTKHSFDDFFVVPDPKGKHRGYKSWDHFFTREFKPDVRPVASPEDENVIANACESKTFSIAHNVKLRDKFWIKGQPYSMRDMLAEDPLASEFGGGTVYQAFLSALSYHRWHMPVSGTIKKCFVQDGTYFSEPLFEGLGDPGTTEIDKGGITTGQGYLSSLATRAIIFIEADNPAIGLMAFIGIGMDEVSTCEITVKEGQHVKKGEQTGMFHFGGSSHCLLFRKHVNLEFLKEIHPGREANVPVRSHLATVKP
;
A
#
# COMPACT_ATOMS: atom_id res chain seq x y z
N MET A 1 -9.32 44.69 30.59
CA MET A 1 -10.11 44.77 29.34
C MET A 1 -9.14 44.81 28.18
N ALA A 2 -9.06 43.71 27.42
CA ALA A 2 -8.59 43.66 26.03
C ALA A 2 -8.78 42.20 25.57
N SER A 3 -9.72 42.00 24.66
CA SER A 3 -9.98 40.73 23.98
C SER A 3 -8.82 40.37 23.05
N THR A 4 -8.47 39.10 22.99
CA THR A 4 -7.64 38.54 21.93
C THR A 4 -8.52 37.62 21.09
N ASP A 5 -8.64 37.98 19.82
CA ASP A 5 -9.32 37.24 18.78
C ASP A 5 -8.73 35.82 18.66
N GLN A 6 -9.58 34.81 18.82
CA GLN A 6 -9.26 33.45 18.41
C GLN A 6 -9.34 33.37 16.90
N ALA A 7 -8.19 33.12 16.27
CA ALA A 7 -8.13 32.70 14.87
C ALA A 7 -8.90 31.37 14.74
N THR A 8 -10.04 31.44 14.05
CA THR A 8 -10.84 30.28 13.68
C THR A 8 -10.07 29.39 12.72
N THR A 9 -9.68 28.20 13.17
CA THR A 9 -9.20 27.10 12.34
C THR A 9 -10.29 26.68 11.36
N PRO A 10 -10.02 26.47 10.05
CA PRO A 10 -11.01 25.91 9.14
C PRO A 10 -11.37 24.49 9.58
N LYS A 11 -12.62 24.23 9.92
CA LYS A 11 -13.14 22.87 10.13
C LYS A 11 -13.28 22.19 8.77
N VAL A 12 -12.59 21.07 8.60
CA VAL A 12 -12.87 20.12 7.52
C VAL A 12 -14.06 19.28 7.98
N HIS A 13 -15.16 19.31 7.23
CA HIS A 13 -16.33 18.47 7.48
C HIS A 13 -16.03 17.05 6.98
N GLN A 14 -16.24 16.04 7.83
CA GLN A 14 -16.20 14.64 7.44
C GLN A 14 -17.64 14.11 7.23
N HIS A 15 -17.80 13.14 6.34
CA HIS A 15 -19.10 12.55 6.04
C HIS A 15 -19.68 11.87 7.30
N GLY A 16 -20.83 12.37 7.79
CA GLY A 16 -21.44 11.97 9.07
C GLY A 16 -21.67 13.13 10.05
N ASP A 17 -21.01 14.28 9.84
CA ASP A 17 -21.13 15.48 10.68
C ASP A 17 -22.48 16.22 10.57
N HIS A 18 -23.39 15.74 9.72
CA HIS A 18 -24.70 16.35 9.45
C HIS A 18 -25.85 15.78 10.30
N HIS A 19 -25.58 14.78 11.15
CA HIS A 19 -26.58 14.22 12.06
C HIS A 19 -26.34 14.71 13.50
N ASP A 20 -27.40 15.17 14.16
CA ASP A 20 -27.36 15.56 15.57
C ASP A 20 -27.18 14.30 16.42
N ILE A 21 -25.94 13.98 16.79
CA ILE A 21 -25.61 12.79 17.59
C ILE A 21 -25.84 13.12 19.08
N PRO A 22 -26.76 12.42 19.79
CA PRO A 22 -27.00 12.60 21.22
C PRO A 22 -25.72 12.40 22.04
N LYS A 23 -25.58 13.14 23.16
CA LYS A 23 -24.34 13.22 23.95
C LYS A 23 -23.86 11.86 24.47
N GLU A 24 -24.79 10.97 24.78
CA GLU A 24 -24.57 9.60 25.23
C GLU A 24 -23.93 8.69 24.15
N HIS A 25 -24.00 9.09 22.88
CA HIS A 25 -23.36 8.41 21.75
C HIS A 25 -22.04 9.07 21.31
N ARG A 26 -21.66 10.21 21.92
CA ARG A 26 -20.38 10.87 21.65
C ARG A 26 -19.26 10.21 22.45
N LYS A 27 -18.64 9.18 21.88
CA LYS A 27 -17.37 8.64 22.40
C LYS A 27 -16.20 9.39 21.77
N HIS A 28 -15.52 10.24 22.53
CA HIS A 28 -14.25 10.82 22.12
C HIS A 28 -13.18 9.72 22.12
N LYS A 29 -12.72 9.30 20.94
CA LYS A 29 -11.57 8.39 20.80
C LYS A 29 -10.53 9.06 19.89
N PRO A 30 -9.27 9.21 20.33
CA PRO A 30 -8.16 9.51 19.42
C PRO A 30 -8.02 8.32 18.43
N GLY A 31 -7.96 8.58 17.12
CA GLY A 31 -7.83 7.55 16.08
C GLY A 31 -9.16 7.00 15.52
N GLY A 32 -10.09 7.89 15.16
CA GLY A 32 -11.42 7.52 14.66
C GLY A 32 -11.43 6.94 13.24
N TRP A 33 -11.22 5.63 13.12
CA TRP A 33 -11.31 4.88 11.86
C TRP A 33 -12.58 4.02 11.74
N MET A 34 -13.75 4.48 12.24
CA MET A 34 -15.06 3.93 11.83
C MET A 34 -16.12 5.03 11.57
N PRO A 35 -17.03 4.89 10.58
CA PRO A 35 -18.16 5.82 10.41
C PRO A 35 -19.24 5.62 11.46
N ALA A 36 -20.10 6.62 11.61
CA ALA A 36 -21.23 6.61 12.54
C ALA A 36 -22.43 5.74 12.09
N ASP A 37 -22.44 5.18 10.86
CA ASP A 37 -23.53 4.33 10.37
C ASP A 37 -23.03 3.06 9.66
N HIS A 38 -23.30 1.90 10.28
CA HIS A 38 -22.82 0.56 9.87
C HIS A 38 -23.80 -0.21 8.98
N ARG A 39 -24.91 0.38 8.53
CA ARG A 39 -26.02 -0.37 7.90
C ARG A 39 -25.86 -0.59 6.39
N ILE A 40 -25.11 0.27 5.70
CA ILE A 40 -24.95 0.24 4.22
C ILE A 40 -23.70 -0.56 3.79
N GLN A 41 -22.81 -0.85 4.74
CA GLN A 41 -21.54 -1.57 4.53
C GLN A 41 -21.70 -3.09 4.43
N LYS A 42 -22.86 -3.60 4.87
CA LYS A 42 -23.12 -5.02 5.09
C LYS A 42 -23.27 -5.82 3.79
N GLU A 43 -23.48 -5.17 2.64
CA GLU A 43 -23.93 -5.85 1.43
C GLU A 43 -22.80 -6.54 0.65
N TRP A 44 -21.62 -5.96 0.43
CA TRP A 44 -20.68 -6.53 -0.54
C TRP A 44 -20.07 -7.87 -0.09
N LEU A 45 -19.27 -7.93 0.98
CA LEU A 45 -18.59 -9.18 1.36
C LEU A 45 -19.57 -10.21 1.95
N ASN A 46 -20.69 -9.81 2.58
CA ASN A 46 -21.74 -10.79 2.92
C ASN A 46 -22.39 -11.33 1.66
N THR A 47 -22.62 -10.52 0.61
CA THR A 47 -23.07 -11.05 -0.68
C THR A 47 -22.01 -11.98 -1.26
N GLN A 48 -20.71 -11.66 -1.16
CA GLN A 48 -19.65 -12.55 -1.66
C GLN A 48 -19.58 -13.88 -0.87
N ILE A 49 -19.68 -13.83 0.46
CA ILE A 49 -19.71 -15.02 1.33
C ILE A 49 -21.01 -15.81 1.12
N GLU A 50 -22.16 -15.16 1.08
CA GLU A 50 -23.46 -15.80 0.83
C GLU A 50 -23.53 -16.39 -0.59
N GLU A 51 -23.01 -15.70 -1.61
CA GLU A 51 -22.90 -16.20 -2.99
C GLU A 51 -21.91 -17.37 -3.10
N ALA A 52 -20.76 -17.31 -2.43
CA ALA A 52 -19.81 -18.42 -2.37
C ALA A 52 -20.44 -19.66 -1.70
N HIS A 53 -21.23 -19.45 -0.63
CA HIS A 53 -21.94 -20.52 0.07
C HIS A 53 -23.11 -21.08 -0.76
N GLN A 54 -23.83 -20.23 -1.50
CA GLN A 54 -24.98 -20.62 -2.33
C GLN A 54 -24.56 -21.23 -3.68
N ASN A 55 -23.38 -20.86 -4.21
CA ASN A 55 -22.86 -21.33 -5.49
C ASN A 55 -21.47 -21.96 -5.30
N LYS A 56 -21.41 -23.11 -4.61
CA LYS A 56 -20.16 -23.88 -4.47
C LYS A 56 -19.59 -24.24 -5.85
N LYS A 57 -18.62 -23.44 -6.29
CA LYS A 57 -17.84 -23.68 -7.50
C LYS A 57 -16.64 -24.52 -7.13
N GLU A 58 -16.18 -25.34 -8.07
CA GLU A 58 -14.87 -25.97 -7.97
C GLU A 58 -13.79 -24.90 -7.79
N LEU A 59 -12.78 -25.21 -6.98
CA LEU A 59 -11.64 -24.32 -6.80
C LEU A 59 -10.93 -24.14 -8.15
N THR A 60 -10.54 -22.91 -8.47
CA THR A 60 -9.63 -22.67 -9.60
C THR A 60 -8.38 -23.55 -9.46
N PRO A 61 -7.72 -23.93 -10.57
CA PRO A 61 -6.54 -24.79 -10.52
C PRO A 61 -5.45 -24.30 -9.54
N VAL A 62 -5.25 -22.98 -9.43
CA VAL A 62 -4.25 -22.40 -8.52
C VAL A 62 -4.65 -22.52 -7.05
N LEU A 63 -5.94 -22.41 -6.71
CA LEU A 63 -6.42 -22.61 -5.33
C LEU A 63 -6.47 -24.09 -4.99
N GLN A 64 -6.74 -24.96 -5.96
CA GLN A 64 -6.64 -26.40 -5.76
C GLN A 64 -5.18 -26.83 -5.51
N ASP A 65 -4.22 -26.27 -6.26
CA ASP A 65 -2.78 -26.45 -6.02
C ASP A 65 -2.39 -25.99 -4.60
N PHE A 66 -2.88 -24.81 -4.17
CA PHE A 66 -2.62 -24.30 -2.84
C PHE A 66 -3.24 -25.15 -1.73
N LYS A 67 -4.48 -25.63 -1.92
CA LYS A 67 -5.13 -26.57 -1.00
C LYS A 67 -4.32 -27.85 -0.85
N ASN A 68 -3.91 -28.44 -1.97
CA ASN A 68 -3.11 -29.66 -1.97
C ASN A 68 -1.78 -29.44 -1.24
N PHE A 69 -1.13 -28.30 -1.44
CA PHE A 69 0.09 -27.92 -0.72
C PHE A 69 -0.14 -27.83 0.79
N ILE A 70 -1.21 -27.15 1.24
CA ILE A 70 -1.58 -27.06 2.66
C ILE A 70 -1.78 -28.47 3.25
N GLU A 71 -2.49 -29.36 2.55
CA GLU A 71 -2.90 -30.66 3.08
C GLU A 71 -1.83 -31.75 2.99
N SER A 72 -0.90 -31.63 2.05
CA SER A 72 0.19 -32.60 1.86
C SER A 72 1.45 -32.29 2.67
N ASN A 73 1.54 -31.10 3.27
CA ASN A 73 2.68 -30.68 4.07
C ASN A 73 2.26 -30.51 5.55
N PRO A 74 2.74 -31.36 6.49
CA PRO A 74 2.29 -31.32 7.88
C PRO A 74 2.63 -30.00 8.60
N ARG A 75 3.74 -29.34 8.25
CA ARG A 75 4.12 -28.03 8.81
C ARG A 75 3.10 -26.96 8.40
N ILE A 76 2.78 -26.91 7.12
CA ILE A 76 1.86 -25.91 6.56
C ILE A 76 0.43 -26.20 6.99
N TYR A 77 0.02 -27.48 7.00
CA TYR A 77 -1.27 -27.91 7.53
C TYR A 77 -1.46 -27.42 8.97
N MET A 78 -0.46 -27.63 9.83
CA MET A 78 -0.48 -27.14 11.20
C MET A 78 -0.69 -25.62 11.25
N TYR A 79 0.12 -24.84 10.53
CA TYR A 79 0.00 -23.38 10.54
C TYR A 79 -1.37 -22.87 10.04
N PHE A 80 -1.89 -23.43 8.94
CA PHE A 80 -3.17 -23.03 8.36
C PHE A 80 -4.39 -23.47 9.15
N ASN A 81 -4.29 -24.48 10.02
CA ASN A 81 -5.36 -24.74 10.99
C ASN A 81 -5.24 -23.78 12.19
N SER A 82 -4.05 -23.71 12.79
CA SER A 82 -3.83 -22.95 14.02
C SER A 82 -4.01 -21.45 13.86
N MET A 83 -3.62 -20.84 12.72
CA MET A 83 -3.74 -19.39 12.53
C MET A 83 -5.18 -18.88 12.65
N PHE A 84 -6.18 -19.66 12.25
CA PHE A 84 -7.58 -19.25 12.37
C PHE A 84 -8.17 -19.56 13.75
N GLU A 85 -7.69 -20.63 14.40
CA GLU A 85 -8.06 -20.97 15.78
C GLU A 85 -7.54 -19.95 16.79
N GLU A 86 -6.35 -19.40 16.53
CA GLU A 86 -5.66 -18.40 17.35
C GLU A 86 -6.34 -17.01 17.30
N VAL A 87 -7.15 -16.73 16.28
CA VAL A 87 -7.93 -15.48 16.22
C VAL A 87 -8.95 -15.45 17.38
N PRO A 88 -8.95 -14.42 18.24
CA PRO A 88 -9.83 -14.40 19.41
C PRO A 88 -11.33 -14.50 19.07
N ARG A 89 -12.12 -15.15 19.95
CA ARG A 89 -13.58 -15.26 19.83
C ARG A 89 -14.30 -14.24 20.71
N ARG A 90 -13.99 -12.97 20.47
CA ARG A 90 -14.56 -11.81 21.18
C ARG A 90 -14.56 -10.62 20.24
N ASP A 91 -15.34 -9.59 20.56
CA ASP A 91 -15.27 -8.33 19.80
C ASP A 91 -13.87 -7.69 19.94
N PRO A 92 -13.32 -7.07 18.88
CA PRO A 92 -13.93 -6.90 17.55
C PRO A 92 -13.79 -8.12 16.61
N TYR A 93 -12.95 -9.11 16.94
CA TYR A 93 -12.55 -10.25 16.10
C TYR A 93 -13.66 -11.22 15.66
N ASN A 94 -14.87 -11.08 16.17
CA ASN A 94 -16.03 -11.82 15.68
C ASN A 94 -16.42 -11.41 14.25
N LYS A 95 -16.01 -10.21 13.84
CA LYS A 95 -16.18 -9.67 12.49
C LYS A 95 -14.82 -9.35 11.89
N ASP A 96 -14.68 -9.41 10.57
CA ASP A 96 -13.49 -8.89 9.88
C ASP A 96 -13.41 -7.35 9.97
N PRO A 97 -12.30 -6.72 9.54
CA PRO A 97 -12.10 -5.27 9.60
C PRO A 97 -13.12 -4.45 8.81
N THR A 98 -13.77 -5.05 7.81
CA THR A 98 -14.84 -4.42 7.02
C THR A 98 -16.23 -4.61 7.64
N GLY A 99 -16.32 -5.38 8.73
CA GLY A 99 -17.53 -5.56 9.54
C GLY A 99 -18.36 -6.80 9.21
N HIS A 100 -17.87 -7.70 8.34
CA HIS A 100 -18.56 -8.96 8.00
C HIS A 100 -18.12 -10.13 8.86
N ARG A 101 -18.69 -11.33 8.66
CA ARG A 101 -18.39 -12.48 9.52
C ARG A 101 -16.94 -12.94 9.31
N GLN A 102 -16.16 -12.99 10.38
CA GLN A 102 -14.77 -13.43 10.33
C GLN A 102 -14.64 -14.85 9.78
N ILE A 103 -13.66 -15.06 8.89
CA ILE A 103 -13.25 -16.38 8.40
C ILE A 103 -12.50 -17.13 9.50
N ARG A 104 -12.85 -18.41 9.71
CA ARG A 104 -12.41 -19.21 10.87
C ARG A 104 -11.73 -20.52 10.53
N ASP A 105 -11.50 -20.79 9.25
CA ASP A 105 -10.77 -21.96 8.78
C ASP A 105 -10.29 -21.73 7.34
N TYR A 106 -9.27 -22.51 6.93
CA TYR A 106 -8.67 -22.37 5.61
C TYR A 106 -9.57 -22.87 4.47
N HIS A 107 -10.59 -23.71 4.72
CA HIS A 107 -11.51 -24.13 3.66
C HIS A 107 -12.41 -22.96 3.27
N HIS A 108 -12.97 -22.26 4.27
CA HIS A 108 -13.76 -21.06 4.04
C HIS A 108 -12.91 -19.95 3.42
N MET A 109 -11.63 -19.80 3.83
CA MET A 109 -10.68 -18.92 3.16
C MET A 109 -10.56 -19.24 1.66
N LEU A 110 -10.36 -20.51 1.29
CA LEU A 110 -10.26 -20.92 -0.11
C LEU A 110 -11.57 -20.66 -0.88
N GLU A 111 -12.73 -20.88 -0.27
CA GLU A 111 -14.03 -20.57 -0.88
C GLU A 111 -14.17 -19.07 -1.18
N VAL A 112 -13.79 -18.21 -0.23
CA VAL A 112 -13.81 -16.75 -0.40
C VAL A 112 -12.82 -16.31 -1.48
N LEU A 113 -11.57 -16.80 -1.46
CA LEU A 113 -10.58 -16.49 -2.50
C LEU A 113 -11.04 -16.93 -3.90
N ASN A 114 -11.69 -18.10 -4.01
CA ASN A 114 -12.21 -18.61 -5.27
C ASN A 114 -13.27 -17.71 -5.89
N HIS A 115 -14.05 -17.06 -5.03
CA HIS A 115 -15.00 -16.05 -5.45
C HIS A 115 -14.30 -14.73 -5.83
N THR A 116 -13.38 -14.24 -5.01
CA THR A 116 -12.62 -12.99 -5.23
C THR A 116 -11.95 -12.96 -6.61
N PHE A 117 -11.39 -14.08 -7.07
CA PHE A 117 -10.68 -14.17 -8.36
C PHE A 117 -11.50 -13.79 -9.60
N ASN A 118 -12.83 -13.86 -9.49
CA ASN A 118 -13.72 -13.59 -10.61
C ASN A 118 -14.30 -12.17 -10.58
N SER A 119 -13.80 -11.32 -9.70
CA SER A 119 -14.28 -9.96 -9.45
C SER A 119 -13.13 -8.97 -9.34
N ALA A 120 -13.38 -7.73 -9.76
CA ALA A 120 -12.49 -6.62 -9.48
C ALA A 120 -12.95 -5.92 -8.20
N PRO A 121 -12.07 -5.20 -7.50
CA PRO A 121 -12.46 -4.50 -6.28
C PRO A 121 -13.49 -3.41 -6.59
N TYR A 122 -14.67 -3.52 -5.99
CA TYR A 122 -15.67 -2.46 -6.02
C TYR A 122 -15.31 -1.34 -5.06
N TRP A 123 -15.85 -0.15 -5.32
CA TRP A 123 -15.86 0.90 -4.32
C TRP A 123 -16.86 0.55 -3.22
N THR A 124 -16.42 0.62 -1.95
CA THR A 124 -17.35 0.68 -0.82
C THR A 124 -16.82 1.67 0.22
N ASP A 125 -17.73 2.41 0.85
CA ASP A 125 -17.35 3.35 1.91
C ASP A 125 -16.75 2.63 3.13
N ALA A 126 -17.16 1.37 3.38
CA ALA A 126 -16.58 0.56 4.44
C ALA A 126 -15.09 0.32 4.21
N SER A 127 -14.77 -0.22 3.03
CA SER A 127 -13.40 -0.52 2.63
C SER A 127 -12.56 0.76 2.52
N ALA A 128 -13.10 1.84 1.95
CA ALA A 128 -12.39 3.11 1.86
C ALA A 128 -12.06 3.68 3.25
N HIS A 129 -13.00 3.60 4.19
CA HIS A 129 -12.84 4.15 5.54
C HIS A 129 -11.77 3.43 6.37
N VAL A 130 -11.59 2.13 6.15
CA VAL A 130 -10.54 1.33 6.82
C VAL A 130 -9.28 1.17 5.95
N GLY A 131 -9.18 1.90 4.84
CA GLY A 131 -8.01 1.85 3.95
C GLY A 131 -7.88 0.56 3.14
N MET A 132 -8.92 -0.27 3.10
CA MET A 132 -8.96 -1.56 2.38
C MET A 132 -9.68 -1.50 1.03
N VAL A 133 -9.98 -0.31 0.50
CA VAL A 133 -10.54 -0.20 -0.85
C VAL A 133 -9.51 -0.69 -1.86
N GLY A 134 -9.91 -1.62 -2.73
CA GLY A 134 -8.98 -2.22 -3.69
C GLY A 134 -8.29 -3.50 -3.23
N VAL A 135 -8.42 -3.90 -1.97
CA VAL A 135 -7.64 -5.00 -1.36
C VAL A 135 -8.51 -6.04 -0.61
N PRO A 136 -9.34 -6.80 -1.33
CA PRO A 136 -10.23 -7.79 -0.71
C PRO A 136 -9.53 -8.96 0.00
N MET A 137 -8.31 -9.34 -0.37
CA MET A 137 -7.59 -10.42 0.30
C MET A 137 -7.03 -9.98 1.66
N CYS A 138 -6.68 -8.71 1.86
CA CYS A 138 -6.34 -8.17 3.18
C CYS A 138 -7.47 -8.43 4.19
N ALA A 139 -8.74 -8.24 3.81
CA ALA A 139 -9.88 -8.52 4.69
C ALA A 139 -9.99 -10.01 5.10
N VAL A 140 -9.46 -10.92 4.26
CA VAL A 140 -9.39 -12.36 4.57
C VAL A 140 -8.27 -12.67 5.56
N PHE A 141 -7.12 -12.02 5.41
CA PHE A 141 -5.88 -12.36 6.11
C PHE A 141 -5.55 -11.48 7.31
N ASP A 142 -6.16 -10.31 7.49
CA ASP A 142 -5.81 -9.28 8.49
C ASP A 142 -5.64 -9.85 9.91
N TYR A 143 -6.63 -10.59 10.43
CA TYR A 143 -6.47 -11.21 11.74
C TYR A 143 -5.64 -12.49 11.75
N PRO A 144 -5.82 -13.43 10.80
CA PRO A 144 -4.95 -14.60 10.74
C PRO A 144 -3.45 -14.25 10.67
N MET A 145 -3.03 -13.21 9.95
CA MET A 145 -1.62 -12.83 9.82
C MET A 145 -1.01 -12.34 11.14
N GLY A 146 -1.81 -11.69 11.99
CA GLY A 146 -1.44 -11.26 13.34
C GLY A 146 -1.40 -12.37 14.41
N THR A 147 -1.53 -13.64 14.03
CA THR A 147 -1.42 -14.78 14.96
C THR A 147 -0.02 -15.40 14.94
N PRO A 148 0.43 -16.08 16.02
CA PRO A 148 1.71 -16.81 16.01
C PRO A 148 1.88 -17.75 14.81
N SER A 149 0.84 -18.50 14.45
CA SER A 149 0.86 -19.42 13.32
C SER A 149 0.76 -18.71 11.98
N GLY A 150 0.04 -17.58 11.91
CA GLY A 150 0.02 -16.72 10.73
C GLY A 150 1.38 -16.11 10.43
N TYR A 151 2.04 -15.56 11.44
CA TYR A 151 3.42 -15.07 11.35
C TYR A 151 4.36 -16.12 10.75
N ALA A 152 4.31 -17.35 11.26
CA ALA A 152 5.12 -18.45 10.76
C ALA A 152 4.77 -18.84 9.32
N ALA A 153 3.48 -18.89 8.97
CA ALA A 153 3.01 -19.24 7.63
C ALA A 153 3.42 -18.20 6.58
N PHE A 154 3.16 -16.93 6.84
CA PHE A 154 3.39 -15.86 5.85
C PHE A 154 4.86 -15.48 5.69
N LEU A 155 5.74 -15.94 6.58
CA LEU A 155 7.19 -15.91 6.40
C LEU A 155 7.75 -17.11 5.62
N ASP A 156 6.99 -18.19 5.48
CA ASP A 156 7.47 -19.40 4.83
C ASP A 156 7.67 -19.16 3.32
N PRO A 157 8.86 -19.40 2.75
CA PRO A 157 9.12 -19.17 1.33
C PRO A 157 8.23 -19.99 0.41
N GLU A 158 7.88 -21.23 0.79
CA GLU A 158 7.03 -22.11 -0.02
C GLU A 158 5.59 -21.58 -0.06
N VAL A 159 5.08 -21.07 1.08
CA VAL A 159 3.79 -20.38 1.14
C VAL A 159 3.78 -19.17 0.21
N ASN A 160 4.83 -18.34 0.24
CA ASN A 160 4.90 -17.15 -0.62
C ASN A 160 5.01 -17.47 -2.12
N VAL A 161 5.61 -18.61 -2.50
CA VAL A 161 5.55 -19.10 -3.89
C VAL A 161 4.11 -19.39 -4.32
N HIS A 162 3.29 -20.00 -3.45
CA HIS A 162 1.89 -20.26 -3.76
C HIS A 162 1.04 -18.98 -3.74
N LEU A 163 1.27 -18.07 -2.79
CA LEU A 163 0.61 -16.76 -2.78
C LEU A 163 0.93 -15.95 -4.04
N LYS A 164 2.18 -15.95 -4.51
CA LYS A 164 2.55 -15.33 -5.78
C LYS A 164 1.76 -15.90 -6.96
N LYS A 165 1.57 -17.23 -7.03
CA LYS A 165 0.76 -17.85 -8.09
C LYS A 165 -0.70 -17.36 -8.03
N ILE A 166 -1.28 -17.32 -6.83
CA ILE A 166 -2.64 -16.82 -6.57
C ILE A 166 -2.78 -15.37 -7.04
N LEU A 167 -1.88 -14.49 -6.60
CA LEU A 167 -1.89 -13.07 -6.95
C LEU A 167 -1.68 -12.84 -8.44
N ASN A 168 -0.79 -13.61 -9.08
CA ASN A 168 -0.61 -13.56 -10.53
C ASN A 168 -1.87 -13.99 -11.30
N GLU A 169 -2.61 -14.99 -10.82
CA GLU A 169 -3.84 -15.43 -11.47
C GLU A 169 -4.94 -14.37 -11.36
N TRP A 170 -5.10 -13.76 -10.18
CA TRP A 170 -6.01 -12.63 -10.01
C TRP A 170 -5.59 -11.42 -10.84
N GLY A 171 -4.28 -11.15 -10.93
CA GLY A 171 -3.72 -10.11 -11.78
C GLY A 171 -4.11 -10.23 -13.25
N LYS A 172 -4.12 -11.46 -13.80
CA LYS A 172 -4.62 -11.71 -15.17
C LYS A 172 -6.08 -11.28 -15.32
N PHE A 173 -6.92 -11.55 -14.31
CA PHE A 173 -8.30 -11.10 -14.30
C PHE A 173 -8.39 -9.57 -14.25
N LEU A 174 -7.61 -8.91 -13.38
CA LEU A 174 -7.60 -7.45 -13.21
C LEU A 174 -7.08 -6.69 -14.45
N MET A 175 -6.31 -7.35 -15.30
CA MET A 175 -5.89 -6.81 -16.61
C MET A 175 -6.92 -7.09 -17.73
N SER A 176 -7.95 -7.90 -17.48
CA SER A 176 -8.95 -8.25 -18.48
C SER A 176 -10.04 -7.17 -18.63
N PRO A 177 -10.72 -7.07 -19.79
CA PRO A 177 -11.86 -6.16 -19.97
C PRO A 177 -13.02 -6.36 -19.00
N LYS A 178 -13.20 -7.58 -18.47
CA LYS A 178 -14.27 -7.87 -17.53
C LYS A 178 -14.09 -7.09 -16.21
N SER A 179 -12.85 -6.94 -15.75
CA SER A 179 -12.54 -6.19 -14.53
C SER A 179 -12.95 -4.71 -14.59
N ALA A 180 -13.14 -4.13 -15.79
CA ALA A 180 -13.58 -2.75 -15.94
C ALA A 180 -15.04 -2.51 -15.49
N GLU A 181 -15.82 -3.56 -15.21
CA GLU A 181 -17.22 -3.43 -14.81
C GLU A 181 -17.42 -2.60 -13.53
N VAL A 182 -16.42 -2.56 -12.66
CA VAL A 182 -16.41 -1.73 -11.43
C VAL A 182 -16.11 -0.26 -11.69
N LEU A 183 -15.75 0.11 -12.93
CA LEU A 183 -15.51 1.49 -13.35
C LEU A 183 -16.79 2.14 -13.91
N GLY A 184 -17.92 1.86 -13.28
CA GLY A 184 -19.22 2.47 -13.57
C GLY A 184 -19.53 3.67 -12.68
N ASP A 185 -20.71 4.26 -12.90
CA ASP A 185 -21.30 5.36 -12.14
C ASP A 185 -22.28 4.87 -11.05
N SER A 186 -22.38 3.56 -10.84
CA SER A 186 -23.16 2.98 -9.75
C SER A 186 -22.56 3.35 -8.38
N LYS A 187 -23.32 3.17 -7.30
CA LYS A 187 -22.85 3.43 -5.93
C LYS A 187 -21.58 2.65 -5.54
N GLN A 188 -21.40 1.47 -6.12
CA GLN A 188 -20.24 0.61 -5.91
C GLN A 188 -19.16 0.78 -6.99
N GLY A 189 -19.37 1.70 -7.94
CA GLY A 189 -18.44 2.01 -9.01
C GLY A 189 -17.40 3.05 -8.59
N TRP A 190 -16.19 2.93 -9.12
CA TRP A 190 -15.10 3.90 -8.88
C TRP A 190 -15.38 5.30 -9.44
N PHE A 191 -16.21 5.38 -10.49
CA PHE A 191 -16.74 6.64 -11.02
C PHE A 191 -18.14 6.98 -10.48
N GLY A 192 -18.56 6.32 -9.41
CA GLY A 192 -19.78 6.62 -8.67
C GLY A 192 -19.63 7.84 -7.75
N GLU A 193 -20.63 8.02 -6.89
CA GLU A 193 -20.81 9.20 -6.03
C GLU A 193 -19.58 9.54 -5.18
N HIS A 194 -18.93 8.54 -4.58
CA HIS A 194 -17.86 8.75 -3.61
C HIS A 194 -16.45 8.47 -4.16
N GLY A 195 -16.27 7.41 -4.95
CA GLY A 195 -14.93 6.95 -5.34
C GLY A 195 -14.09 8.00 -6.07
N THR A 196 -14.71 8.79 -6.95
CA THR A 196 -14.01 9.90 -7.61
C THR A 196 -13.75 11.06 -6.67
N SER A 197 -14.72 11.40 -5.81
CA SER A 197 -14.58 12.51 -4.85
C SER A 197 -13.41 12.25 -3.88
N ASP A 198 -13.32 11.05 -3.31
CA ASP A 198 -12.30 10.69 -2.33
C ASP A 198 -10.90 10.64 -2.95
N MET A 199 -10.79 10.05 -4.15
CA MET A 199 -9.54 10.08 -4.91
C MET A 199 -9.11 11.51 -5.25
N MET A 200 -10.05 12.37 -5.65
CA MET A 200 -9.73 13.78 -5.93
C MET A 200 -9.43 14.57 -4.67
N SER A 201 -9.99 14.22 -3.52
CA SER A 201 -9.61 14.80 -2.22
C SER A 201 -8.14 14.55 -1.92
N VAL A 202 -7.69 13.29 -2.06
CA VAL A 202 -6.27 12.90 -1.88
C VAL A 202 -5.37 13.61 -2.90
N ALA A 203 -5.76 13.64 -4.18
CA ALA A 203 -4.95 14.23 -5.24
C ALA A 203 -4.80 15.76 -5.13
N ASN A 204 -5.87 16.45 -4.70
CA ASN A 204 -5.89 17.91 -4.59
C ASN A 204 -5.27 18.43 -3.28
N ALA A 205 -5.34 17.65 -2.19
CA ALA A 205 -4.94 18.07 -0.85
C ALA A 205 -3.53 18.70 -0.76
N PRO A 206 -2.48 18.18 -1.42
CA PRO A 206 -1.12 18.71 -1.24
C PRO A 206 -0.94 20.17 -1.68
N TYR A 207 -1.72 20.62 -2.67
CA TYR A 207 -1.65 21.99 -3.21
C TYR A 207 -2.96 22.78 -3.00
N GLY A 208 -3.94 22.20 -2.31
CA GLY A 208 -5.25 22.83 -2.09
C GLY A 208 -6.00 23.13 -3.39
N THR A 209 -5.77 22.35 -4.45
CA THR A 209 -6.39 22.56 -5.75
C THR A 209 -7.85 22.10 -5.76
N LYS A 210 -8.57 22.36 -6.86
CA LYS A 210 -9.97 21.94 -7.05
C LYS A 210 -10.18 21.30 -8.42
N HIS A 211 -9.16 20.57 -8.89
CA HIS A 211 -9.22 19.89 -10.18
C HIS A 211 -10.28 18.81 -10.15
N SER A 212 -11.00 18.66 -11.26
CA SER A 212 -11.78 17.46 -11.52
C SER A 212 -10.87 16.28 -11.87
N PHE A 213 -11.41 15.06 -11.89
CA PHE A 213 -10.65 13.89 -12.34
C PHE A 213 -10.08 14.08 -13.75
N ASP A 214 -10.84 14.70 -14.65
CA ASP A 214 -10.44 14.91 -16.04
C ASP A 214 -9.39 15.99 -16.18
N ASP A 215 -9.37 16.97 -15.28
CA ASP A 215 -8.31 17.98 -15.25
C ASP A 215 -6.99 17.39 -14.74
N PHE A 216 -7.06 16.30 -13.99
CA PHE A 216 -5.93 15.75 -13.26
C PHE A 216 -5.29 14.54 -13.93
N PHE A 217 -6.11 13.61 -14.41
CA PHE A 217 -5.69 12.34 -14.99
C PHE A 217 -5.87 12.32 -16.50
N VAL A 218 -5.06 11.52 -17.19
CA VAL A 218 -5.26 11.19 -18.60
C VAL A 218 -6.44 10.23 -18.68
N VAL A 219 -7.53 10.67 -19.31
CA VAL A 219 -8.75 9.87 -19.50
C VAL A 219 -8.83 9.42 -20.95
N PRO A 220 -8.76 8.10 -21.26
CA PRO A 220 -8.68 7.63 -22.64
C PRO A 220 -9.89 8.02 -23.51
N ASP A 221 -11.11 7.92 -22.96
CA ASP A 221 -12.34 8.38 -23.62
C ASP A 221 -13.34 8.86 -22.55
N PRO A 222 -13.37 10.18 -22.23
CA PRO A 222 -14.20 10.71 -21.15
C PRO A 222 -15.68 10.41 -21.25
N LYS A 223 -16.20 10.18 -22.47
CA LYS A 223 -17.61 9.90 -22.76
C LYS A 223 -17.87 8.42 -23.05
N GLY A 224 -16.83 7.63 -23.20
CA GLY A 224 -16.90 6.20 -23.47
C GLY A 224 -17.30 5.38 -22.24
N LYS A 225 -17.70 4.13 -22.47
CA LYS A 225 -17.93 3.16 -21.40
C LYS A 225 -16.66 3.04 -20.56
N HIS A 226 -16.81 3.04 -19.23
CA HIS A 226 -15.68 2.99 -18.28
C HIS A 226 -14.65 4.10 -18.50
N ARG A 227 -15.07 5.21 -19.12
CA ARG A 227 -14.21 6.36 -19.47
C ARG A 227 -13.02 5.98 -20.38
N GLY A 228 -13.18 4.90 -21.15
CA GLY A 228 -12.16 4.37 -22.06
C GLY A 228 -11.08 3.52 -21.38
N TYR A 229 -11.12 3.34 -20.06
CA TYR A 229 -10.25 2.38 -19.38
C TYR A 229 -10.61 0.95 -19.82
N LYS A 230 -9.57 0.15 -20.06
CA LYS A 230 -9.68 -1.18 -20.67
C LYS A 230 -9.81 -2.30 -19.64
N SER A 231 -9.48 -2.02 -18.39
CA SER A 231 -9.45 -2.96 -17.27
C SER A 231 -9.34 -2.16 -15.96
N TRP A 232 -9.54 -2.82 -14.82
CA TRP A 232 -9.30 -2.19 -13.51
C TRP A 232 -7.83 -1.80 -13.35
N ASP A 233 -6.89 -2.65 -13.77
CA ASP A 233 -5.47 -2.35 -13.67
C ASP A 233 -5.06 -1.13 -14.53
N HIS A 234 -5.64 -0.95 -15.72
CA HIS A 234 -5.42 0.25 -16.53
C HIS A 234 -5.89 1.53 -15.81
N PHE A 235 -6.97 1.45 -15.02
CA PHE A 235 -7.41 2.56 -14.17
C PHE A 235 -6.52 2.73 -12.92
N PHE A 236 -6.10 1.64 -12.28
CA PHE A 236 -5.23 1.68 -11.11
C PHE A 236 -3.89 2.35 -11.44
N THR A 237 -3.32 2.00 -12.60
CA THR A 237 -2.08 2.56 -13.15
C THR A 237 -2.30 3.83 -13.98
N ARG A 238 -3.44 4.52 -13.82
CA ARG A 238 -3.76 5.80 -14.53
C ARG A 238 -2.62 6.80 -14.50
N GLU A 239 -2.53 7.62 -15.55
CA GLU A 239 -1.50 8.64 -15.71
C GLU A 239 -1.98 10.01 -15.25
N PHE A 240 -1.08 10.79 -14.65
CA PHE A 240 -1.30 12.22 -14.48
C PHE A 240 -1.18 12.94 -15.81
N LYS A 241 -1.96 14.02 -15.99
CA LYS A 241 -1.69 14.97 -17.05
C LYS A 241 -0.34 15.66 -16.82
N PRO A 242 0.42 16.03 -17.88
CA PRO A 242 1.81 16.47 -17.76
C PRO A 242 2.09 17.58 -16.73
N ASP A 243 1.15 18.53 -16.57
CA ASP A 243 1.38 19.78 -15.84
C ASP A 243 0.88 19.77 -14.38
N VAL A 244 0.20 18.71 -13.93
CA VAL A 244 -0.43 18.68 -12.59
C VAL A 244 0.56 18.36 -11.46
N ARG A 245 1.75 17.88 -11.84
CA ARG A 245 2.89 17.55 -10.98
C ARG A 245 4.20 17.94 -11.70
N PRO A 246 4.54 19.23 -11.80
CA PRO A 246 5.80 19.65 -12.42
C PRO A 246 7.01 19.16 -11.61
N VAL A 247 8.15 18.94 -12.29
CA VAL A 247 9.41 18.60 -11.62
C VAL A 247 9.91 19.80 -10.83
N ALA A 248 10.25 19.60 -9.57
CA ALA A 248 10.88 20.62 -8.76
C ALA A 248 12.31 20.90 -9.22
N SER A 249 12.57 22.17 -9.53
CA SER A 249 13.88 22.71 -9.95
C SER A 249 14.58 21.76 -10.94
N PRO A 250 14.00 21.53 -12.14
CA PRO A 250 14.43 20.45 -13.05
C PRO A 250 15.91 20.50 -13.41
N GLU A 251 16.46 21.71 -13.53
CA GLU A 251 17.87 21.97 -13.87
C GLU A 251 18.81 22.08 -12.65
N ASP A 252 18.29 22.05 -11.42
CA ASP A 252 19.11 22.07 -10.20
C ASP A 252 19.39 20.64 -9.74
N GLU A 253 20.61 20.19 -9.97
CA GLU A 253 21.07 18.85 -9.60
C GLU A 253 21.23 18.65 -8.09
N ASN A 254 21.16 19.72 -7.28
CA ASN A 254 21.17 19.61 -5.81
C ASN A 254 19.79 19.32 -5.25
N VAL A 255 18.71 19.55 -6.04
CA VAL A 255 17.34 19.29 -5.61
C VAL A 255 16.95 17.86 -5.98
N ILE A 256 16.62 17.09 -4.94
CA ILE A 256 16.07 15.74 -5.06
C ILE A 256 14.55 15.86 -5.13
N ALA A 257 13.98 15.27 -6.19
CA ALA A 257 12.54 15.17 -6.35
C ALA A 257 11.99 13.96 -5.60
N ASN A 258 10.78 14.07 -5.07
CA ASN A 258 10.08 12.96 -4.47
C ASN A 258 9.67 11.93 -5.55
N ALA A 259 9.95 10.65 -5.31
CA ALA A 259 9.76 9.59 -6.31
C ALA A 259 8.30 9.15 -6.48
N CYS A 260 7.45 9.27 -5.45
CA CYS A 260 6.08 8.75 -5.45
C CYS A 260 5.08 9.72 -4.81
N GLU A 261 3.81 9.70 -5.22
CA GLU A 261 2.72 10.46 -4.58
C GLU A 261 2.37 9.80 -3.23
N SER A 262 3.04 10.21 -2.16
CA SER A 262 3.16 9.39 -0.94
C SER A 262 3.20 10.21 0.35
N LYS A 263 2.76 9.63 1.46
CA LYS A 263 2.83 10.20 2.80
C LYS A 263 4.08 9.72 3.51
N THR A 264 4.91 10.62 4.03
CA THR A 264 6.14 10.23 4.73
C THR A 264 5.84 9.33 5.93
N PHE A 265 6.47 8.17 5.95
CA PHE A 265 6.44 7.25 7.08
C PHE A 265 7.59 7.55 8.03
N SER A 266 8.82 7.61 7.51
CA SER A 266 10.02 7.77 8.35
C SER A 266 11.20 8.32 7.58
N ILE A 267 12.04 9.09 8.29
CA ILE A 267 13.38 9.48 7.85
C ILE A 267 14.34 8.97 8.92
N ALA A 268 15.24 8.06 8.54
CA ALA A 268 16.21 7.47 9.43
C ALA A 268 17.63 7.77 8.95
N HIS A 269 18.51 8.11 9.89
CA HIS A 269 19.92 8.40 9.62
C HIS A 269 20.82 7.38 10.33
N ASN A 270 22.05 7.27 9.86
CA ASN A 270 23.05 6.36 10.42
C ASN A 270 22.56 4.90 10.49
N VAL A 271 21.83 4.48 9.45
CA VAL A 271 21.25 3.13 9.36
C VAL A 271 22.33 2.07 9.24
N LYS A 272 22.12 0.91 9.86
CA LYS A 272 23.14 -0.15 9.90
C LYS A 272 23.06 -1.04 8.66
N LEU A 273 24.18 -1.72 8.35
CA LEU A 273 24.19 -2.76 7.32
C LEU A 273 23.27 -3.93 7.69
N ARG A 274 23.26 -4.30 8.97
CA ARG A 274 22.38 -5.32 9.54
C ARG A 274 21.77 -4.78 10.84
N ASP A 275 20.46 -4.81 10.98
CA ASP A 275 19.76 -4.45 12.24
C ASP A 275 18.55 -5.36 12.49
N LYS A 276 17.94 -5.23 13.68
CA LYS A 276 16.76 -6.00 14.09
C LYS A 276 15.48 -5.33 13.60
N PHE A 277 15.16 -5.40 12.32
CA PHE A 277 13.99 -4.71 11.75
C PHE A 277 12.62 -5.25 12.21
N TRP A 278 12.59 -6.41 12.86
CA TRP A 278 11.39 -7.11 13.34
C TRP A 278 10.96 -6.75 14.78
N ILE A 279 11.61 -5.76 15.42
CA ILE A 279 11.22 -5.29 16.76
C ILE A 279 10.40 -4.00 16.69
N LYS A 280 9.70 -3.67 17.78
CA LYS A 280 9.09 -2.35 17.99
C LYS A 280 10.16 -1.26 17.75
N GLY A 281 9.82 -0.27 16.93
CA GLY A 281 10.73 0.80 16.49
C GLY A 281 11.34 0.61 15.10
N GLN A 282 11.21 -0.59 14.50
CA GLN A 282 11.43 -0.86 13.07
C GLN A 282 12.70 -0.21 12.48
N PRO A 283 13.90 -0.51 13.02
CA PRO A 283 15.14 -0.03 12.43
C PRO A 283 15.37 -0.66 11.04
N TYR A 284 16.08 0.05 10.17
CA TYR A 284 16.36 -0.42 8.81
C TYR A 284 17.64 -1.26 8.74
N SER A 285 17.61 -2.28 7.89
CA SER A 285 18.73 -3.20 7.66
C SER A 285 19.12 -3.18 6.17
N MET A 286 20.17 -2.44 5.82
CA MET A 286 20.50 -2.15 4.41
C MET A 286 20.71 -3.41 3.58
N ARG A 287 21.34 -4.44 4.14
CA ARG A 287 21.57 -5.70 3.45
C ARG A 287 20.26 -6.43 3.14
N ASP A 288 19.32 -6.49 4.09
CA ASP A 288 18.04 -7.16 3.87
C ASP A 288 17.18 -6.37 2.85
N MET A 289 17.13 -5.04 2.99
CA MET A 289 16.39 -4.17 2.08
C MET A 289 16.85 -4.32 0.63
N LEU A 290 18.17 -4.43 0.42
CA LEU A 290 18.81 -4.54 -0.89
C LEU A 290 19.11 -5.99 -1.30
N ALA A 291 18.42 -6.96 -0.71
CA ALA A 291 18.48 -8.38 -1.10
C ALA A 291 19.91 -8.98 -1.07
N GLU A 292 20.73 -8.56 -0.11
CA GLU A 292 22.15 -8.93 0.03
C GLU A 292 23.00 -8.63 -1.22
N ASP A 293 22.55 -7.70 -2.09
CA ASP A 293 23.34 -7.25 -3.22
C ASP A 293 24.69 -6.68 -2.74
N PRO A 294 25.81 -6.93 -3.44
CA PRO A 294 27.11 -6.40 -3.05
C PRO A 294 27.15 -4.88 -2.83
N LEU A 295 26.35 -4.11 -3.59
CA LEU A 295 26.22 -2.66 -3.45
C LEU A 295 25.60 -2.24 -2.11
N ALA A 296 24.88 -3.12 -1.42
CA ALA A 296 24.28 -2.84 -0.11
C ALA A 296 25.32 -2.39 0.94
N SER A 297 26.56 -2.88 0.80
CA SER A 297 27.67 -2.52 1.68
C SER A 297 28.02 -1.02 1.65
N GLU A 298 27.67 -0.31 0.57
CA GLU A 298 27.94 1.13 0.41
C GLU A 298 26.96 2.03 1.16
N PHE A 299 25.81 1.49 1.60
CA PHE A 299 24.74 2.25 2.23
C PHE A 299 24.82 2.26 3.77
N GLY A 300 25.80 1.57 4.36
CA GLY A 300 26.04 1.56 5.80
C GLY A 300 26.33 2.96 6.37
N GLY A 301 25.62 3.34 7.43
CA GLY A 301 25.68 4.68 8.02
C GLY A 301 24.93 5.75 7.21
N GLY A 302 24.18 5.34 6.18
CA GLY A 302 23.44 6.22 5.28
C GLY A 302 22.13 6.77 5.85
N THR A 303 21.30 7.27 4.94
CA THR A 303 19.96 7.80 5.23
C THR A 303 18.90 7.04 4.44
N VAL A 304 17.77 6.76 5.09
CA VAL A 304 16.56 6.19 4.50
C VAL A 304 15.46 7.22 4.59
N TYR A 305 14.80 7.50 3.47
CA TYR A 305 13.47 8.11 3.44
C TYR A 305 12.47 7.05 3.01
N GLN A 306 11.50 6.73 3.85
CA GLN A 306 10.40 5.83 3.52
C GLN A 306 9.06 6.57 3.53
N ALA A 307 8.22 6.31 2.53
CA ALA A 307 6.88 6.89 2.45
C ALA A 307 5.85 5.92 1.85
N PHE A 308 4.60 6.06 2.28
CA PHE A 308 3.49 5.16 2.00
C PHE A 308 2.53 5.73 0.94
N LEU A 309 2.00 4.88 0.07
CA LEU A 309 0.98 5.22 -0.93
C LEU A 309 -0.34 4.51 -0.55
N SER A 310 -1.40 5.30 -0.36
CA SER A 310 -2.74 4.74 -0.21
C SER A 310 -3.27 4.23 -1.55
N ALA A 311 -4.28 3.35 -1.53
CA ALA A 311 -4.96 2.87 -2.75
C ALA A 311 -5.52 4.01 -3.64
N LEU A 312 -5.77 5.19 -3.08
CA LEU A 312 -6.27 6.37 -3.80
C LEU A 312 -5.16 7.20 -4.45
N SER A 313 -3.90 6.97 -4.08
CA SER A 313 -2.73 7.69 -4.60
C SER A 313 -2.46 7.32 -6.07
N TYR A 314 -1.52 8.05 -6.67
CA TYR A 314 -0.91 7.70 -7.95
C TYR A 314 0.22 6.71 -7.74
N HIS A 315 0.17 5.60 -8.48
CA HIS A 315 0.96 4.39 -8.22
C HIS A 315 2.13 4.19 -9.18
N ARG A 316 2.52 5.23 -9.92
CA ARG A 316 3.76 5.20 -10.71
C ARG A 316 4.84 6.00 -10.00
N TRP A 317 6.08 5.52 -10.12
CA TRP A 317 7.22 6.18 -9.51
C TRP A 317 8.15 6.78 -10.56
N HIS A 318 8.80 7.86 -10.14
CA HIS A 318 9.60 8.71 -10.99
C HIS A 318 11.01 8.84 -10.46
N MET A 319 11.93 9.11 -11.36
CA MET A 319 13.33 9.28 -11.09
C MET A 319 13.57 10.48 -10.15
N PRO A 320 14.15 10.30 -8.95
CA PRO A 320 14.33 11.38 -7.98
C PRO A 320 15.44 12.38 -8.39
N VAL A 321 16.44 11.93 -9.14
CA VAL A 321 17.59 12.71 -9.63
C VAL A 321 18.02 12.22 -11.01
N SER A 322 18.56 13.08 -11.86
CA SER A 322 19.14 12.63 -13.14
C SER A 322 20.34 11.72 -12.88
N GLY A 323 20.46 10.65 -13.65
CA GLY A 323 21.52 9.67 -13.46
C GLY A 323 21.41 8.45 -14.36
N THR A 324 22.38 7.55 -14.21
CA THR A 324 22.44 6.28 -14.95
C THR A 324 22.01 5.13 -14.05
N ILE A 325 21.12 4.26 -14.55
CA ILE A 325 20.73 3.03 -13.83
C ILE A 325 21.93 2.10 -13.75
N LYS A 326 22.46 1.92 -12.54
CA LYS A 326 23.61 1.06 -12.27
C LYS A 326 23.24 -0.41 -12.27
N LYS A 327 22.05 -0.73 -11.74
CA LYS A 327 21.46 -2.08 -11.68
C LYS A 327 20.00 -1.96 -11.28
N CYS A 328 19.13 -2.83 -11.79
CA CYS A 328 17.75 -2.89 -11.33
C CYS A 328 17.18 -4.31 -11.41
N PHE A 329 16.38 -4.72 -10.43
CA PHE A 329 15.73 -6.03 -10.39
C PHE A 329 14.55 -6.05 -9.43
N VAL A 330 13.66 -7.03 -9.60
CA VAL A 330 12.62 -7.34 -8.62
C VAL A 330 13.09 -8.52 -7.77
N GLN A 331 13.09 -8.34 -6.45
CA GLN A 331 13.29 -9.38 -5.46
C GLN A 331 11.93 -9.88 -4.99
N ASP A 332 11.67 -11.17 -5.19
CA ASP A 332 10.50 -11.83 -4.60
C ASP A 332 10.63 -11.86 -3.08
N GLY A 333 9.52 -11.60 -2.39
CA GLY A 333 9.48 -11.54 -0.93
C GLY A 333 8.14 -12.01 -0.38
N THR A 334 7.80 -11.51 0.80
CA THR A 334 6.53 -11.79 1.45
C THR A 334 5.38 -10.94 0.88
N TYR A 335 4.16 -11.42 1.06
CA TYR A 335 2.94 -10.70 0.66
C TYR A 335 2.15 -10.24 1.89
N PHE A 336 1.70 -11.18 2.72
CA PHE A 336 0.80 -10.93 3.86
C PHE A 336 1.51 -11.14 5.22
N SER A 337 2.76 -10.71 5.34
CA SER A 337 3.57 -10.92 6.55
C SER A 337 3.62 -9.67 7.41
N GLU A 338 3.34 -9.84 8.71
CA GLU A 338 3.44 -8.79 9.73
C GLU A 338 4.52 -9.13 10.76
N PRO A 339 5.15 -8.14 11.42
CA PRO A 339 6.06 -8.39 12.52
C PRO A 339 5.30 -8.81 13.79
N LEU A 340 5.91 -9.68 14.61
CA LEU A 340 5.29 -10.24 15.82
C LEU A 340 4.73 -9.19 16.79
N PHE A 341 5.31 -7.99 16.83
CA PHE A 341 4.89 -6.95 17.76
C PHE A 341 3.50 -6.36 17.44
N GLU A 342 3.00 -6.57 16.22
CA GLU A 342 1.65 -6.21 15.77
C GLU A 342 0.62 -7.30 16.11
N GLY A 343 1.09 -8.51 16.43
CA GLY A 343 0.24 -9.67 16.62
C GLY A 343 0.25 -10.24 18.03
N LEU A 344 -0.57 -11.27 18.22
CA LEU A 344 -0.67 -12.05 19.46
C LEU A 344 0.56 -12.94 19.70
N GLY A 345 1.53 -12.95 18.78
CA GLY A 345 2.78 -13.67 18.90
C GLY A 345 3.83 -12.99 19.78
N ASP A 346 3.73 -11.68 20.02
CA ASP A 346 4.55 -10.99 21.03
C ASP A 346 3.92 -11.14 22.42
N PRO A 347 4.62 -11.71 23.42
CA PRO A 347 4.10 -11.82 24.80
C PRO A 347 3.68 -10.48 25.41
N GLY A 348 4.22 -9.36 24.91
CA GLY A 348 3.86 -8.01 25.33
C GLY A 348 2.62 -7.43 24.66
N THR A 349 1.97 -8.16 23.76
CA THR A 349 0.83 -7.69 22.94
C THR A 349 -0.41 -8.53 23.23
N THR A 350 -1.53 -7.87 23.55
CA THR A 350 -2.79 -8.53 23.97
C THR A 350 -3.93 -8.41 22.96
N GLU A 351 -3.69 -7.64 21.89
CA GLU A 351 -4.62 -7.37 20.79
C GLU A 351 -3.82 -7.32 19.48
N ILE A 352 -4.39 -7.82 18.39
CA ILE A 352 -3.85 -7.59 17.04
C ILE A 352 -3.99 -6.09 16.72
N ASP A 353 -2.90 -5.50 16.22
CA ASP A 353 -2.83 -4.09 15.82
C ASP A 353 -3.82 -3.83 14.67
N LYS A 354 -4.62 -2.77 14.81
CA LYS A 354 -5.67 -2.43 13.84
C LYS A 354 -5.16 -1.59 12.67
N GLY A 355 -3.94 -1.06 12.77
CA GLY A 355 -3.23 -0.47 11.65
C GLY A 355 -2.74 -1.52 10.66
N GLY A 356 -2.68 -2.80 11.08
CA GLY A 356 -2.17 -3.91 10.29
C GLY A 356 -0.83 -3.59 9.65
N ILE A 357 -0.66 -4.02 8.41
CA ILE A 357 0.55 -3.81 7.62
C ILE A 357 1.00 -2.34 7.45
N THR A 358 0.12 -1.35 7.69
CA THR A 358 0.51 0.07 7.68
C THR A 358 1.37 0.46 8.88
N THR A 359 1.31 -0.33 9.94
CA THR A 359 2.18 -0.20 11.11
C THR A 359 3.58 -0.71 10.76
N GLY A 360 3.69 -1.86 10.08
CA GLY A 360 4.96 -2.60 9.85
C GLY A 360 5.84 -2.13 8.70
N GLN A 361 5.73 -0.88 8.25
CA GLN A 361 6.37 -0.40 7.02
C GLN A 361 7.90 -0.60 6.97
N GLY A 362 8.60 -0.36 8.07
CA GLY A 362 10.05 -0.57 8.13
C GLY A 362 10.43 -2.05 8.01
N TYR A 363 9.61 -2.95 8.58
CA TYR A 363 9.77 -4.39 8.44
C TYR A 363 9.59 -4.85 6.98
N LEU A 364 8.54 -4.35 6.30
CA LEU A 364 8.23 -4.69 4.91
C LEU A 364 9.36 -4.31 3.96
N SER A 365 10.07 -3.21 4.24
CA SER A 365 11.21 -2.76 3.45
C SER A 365 12.32 -3.81 3.33
N SER A 366 12.34 -4.81 4.22
CA SER A 366 13.34 -5.88 4.25
C SER A 366 12.80 -7.24 3.79
N LEU A 367 11.49 -7.49 3.85
CA LEU A 367 10.90 -8.81 3.60
C LEU A 367 9.92 -8.89 2.44
N ALA A 368 9.16 -7.84 2.16
CA ALA A 368 8.11 -7.89 1.15
C ALA A 368 8.67 -7.97 -0.28
N THR A 369 7.86 -8.22 -1.30
CA THR A 369 8.37 -8.11 -2.69
C THR A 369 8.88 -6.70 -2.97
N ARG A 370 10.04 -6.55 -3.63
CA ARG A 370 10.72 -5.25 -3.81
C ARG A 370 11.26 -5.05 -5.22
N ALA A 371 10.93 -3.94 -5.86
CA ALA A 371 11.66 -3.43 -7.02
C ALA A 371 12.84 -2.57 -6.53
N ILE A 372 14.07 -3.00 -6.80
CA ILE A 372 15.29 -2.33 -6.38
C ILE A 372 15.97 -1.71 -7.61
N ILE A 373 16.26 -0.42 -7.53
CA ILE A 373 16.90 0.35 -8.61
C ILE A 373 18.08 1.13 -8.02
N PHE A 374 19.29 0.73 -8.38
CA PHE A 374 20.51 1.47 -8.07
C PHE A 374 20.77 2.51 -9.15
N ILE A 375 21.04 3.74 -8.73
CA ILE A 375 21.18 4.91 -9.59
C ILE A 375 22.52 5.56 -9.28
N GLU A 376 23.39 5.66 -10.28
CA GLU A 376 24.54 6.56 -10.21
C GLU A 376 24.07 7.95 -10.63
N ALA A 377 23.90 8.85 -9.66
CA ALA A 377 23.42 10.20 -9.91
C ALA A 377 24.46 11.02 -10.68
N ASP A 378 23.99 11.92 -11.56
CA ASP A 378 24.87 12.84 -12.28
C ASP A 378 25.58 13.81 -11.32
N ASN A 379 24.92 14.16 -10.20
CA ASN A 379 25.52 14.95 -9.12
C ASN A 379 26.47 14.08 -8.28
N PRO A 380 27.79 14.33 -8.30
CA PRO A 380 28.76 13.54 -7.55
C PRO A 380 28.63 13.67 -6.02
N ALA A 381 27.96 14.72 -5.52
CA ALA A 381 27.68 14.86 -4.09
C ALA A 381 26.61 13.86 -3.59
N ILE A 382 25.83 13.29 -4.51
CA ILE A 382 24.90 12.17 -4.25
C ILE A 382 25.61 10.85 -4.58
N GLY A 383 26.19 10.78 -5.78
CA GLY A 383 26.74 9.56 -6.37
C GLY A 383 25.74 8.40 -6.37
N LEU A 384 26.20 7.18 -6.05
CA LEU A 384 25.32 6.03 -5.93
C LEU A 384 24.22 6.23 -4.86
N MET A 385 22.97 6.10 -5.30
CA MET A 385 21.77 6.03 -4.47
C MET A 385 20.91 4.82 -4.88
N ALA A 386 19.88 4.50 -4.11
CA ALA A 386 18.92 3.47 -4.49
C ALA A 386 17.47 3.91 -4.26
N PHE A 387 16.60 3.53 -5.18
CA PHE A 387 15.15 3.52 -5.02
C PHE A 387 14.69 2.08 -4.75
N ILE A 388 13.77 1.91 -3.82
CA ILE A 388 13.09 0.64 -3.56
C ILE A 388 11.58 0.87 -3.63
N GLY A 389 10.90 0.26 -4.59
CA GLY A 389 9.45 0.11 -4.59
C GLY A 389 9.07 -1.14 -3.79
N ILE A 390 8.20 -1.01 -2.80
CA ILE A 390 7.84 -2.10 -1.88
C ILE A 390 6.39 -2.52 -2.16
N GLY A 391 6.23 -3.74 -2.64
CA GLY A 391 4.94 -4.41 -2.73
C GLY A 391 4.42 -4.80 -1.35
N MET A 392 3.10 -4.75 -1.17
CA MET A 392 2.41 -4.99 0.10
C MET A 392 1.12 -5.76 -0.16
N ASP A 393 0.93 -6.91 0.48
CA ASP A 393 -0.25 -7.76 0.33
C ASP A 393 -0.53 -8.15 -1.13
N GLU A 394 -1.78 -8.04 -1.55
CA GLU A 394 -2.21 -8.23 -2.93
C GLU A 394 -1.76 -7.11 -3.85
N VAL A 395 -1.39 -5.96 -3.27
CA VAL A 395 -0.80 -4.77 -3.88
C VAL A 395 0.72 -5.04 -4.01
N SER A 396 1.15 -6.03 -4.80
CA SER A 396 2.57 -6.45 -4.77
C SER A 396 3.30 -6.61 -6.09
N THR A 397 2.62 -6.40 -7.23
CA THR A 397 3.28 -6.45 -8.54
C THR A 397 4.04 -5.15 -8.82
N CYS A 398 5.37 -5.24 -8.79
CA CYS A 398 6.26 -4.13 -9.12
C CYS A 398 6.79 -4.27 -10.56
N GLU A 399 6.49 -3.30 -11.43
CA GLU A 399 7.05 -3.22 -12.78
C GLU A 399 8.16 -2.17 -12.83
N ILE A 400 9.37 -2.57 -13.23
CA ILE A 400 10.48 -1.66 -13.54
C ILE A 400 10.50 -1.42 -15.05
N THR A 401 10.42 -0.16 -15.48
CA THR A 401 10.37 0.20 -16.92
C THR A 401 11.70 0.75 -17.46
N VAL A 402 12.76 0.72 -16.64
CA VAL A 402 14.12 1.12 -17.00
C VAL A 402 15.06 -0.09 -16.97
N LYS A 403 16.24 0.06 -17.56
CA LYS A 403 17.25 -1.00 -17.64
C LYS A 403 18.63 -0.51 -17.25
N GLU A 404 19.49 -1.44 -16.84
CA GLU A 404 20.90 -1.17 -16.56
C GLU A 404 21.59 -0.44 -17.73
N GLY A 405 22.38 0.58 -17.41
CA GLY A 405 23.07 1.45 -18.37
C GLY A 405 22.20 2.56 -19.00
N GLN A 406 20.89 2.60 -18.74
CA GLN A 406 20.03 3.67 -19.21
C GLN A 406 20.27 4.95 -18.39
N HIS A 407 20.55 6.07 -19.07
CA HIS A 407 20.48 7.40 -18.47
C HIS A 407 19.02 7.89 -18.46
N VAL A 408 18.59 8.47 -17.34
CA VAL A 408 17.20 8.90 -17.11
C VAL A 408 17.24 10.26 -16.41
N LYS A 409 16.39 11.18 -16.84
CA LYS A 409 16.31 12.53 -16.26
C LYS A 409 15.43 12.56 -15.01
N LYS A 410 15.75 13.48 -14.10
CA LYS A 410 14.92 13.78 -12.92
C LYS A 410 13.45 13.99 -13.31
N GLY A 411 12.57 13.23 -12.67
CA GLY A 411 11.12 13.27 -12.87
C GLY A 411 10.58 12.43 -14.02
N GLU A 412 11.39 11.72 -14.79
CA GLU A 412 10.92 10.71 -15.76
C GLU A 412 10.39 9.47 -15.02
N GLN A 413 9.38 8.80 -15.58
CA GLN A 413 8.80 7.59 -14.99
C GLN A 413 9.79 6.43 -15.10
N THR A 414 9.98 5.67 -14.01
CA THR A 414 10.90 4.53 -13.97
C THR A 414 10.24 3.20 -13.59
N GLY A 415 8.95 3.22 -13.27
CA GLY A 415 8.15 2.02 -13.06
C GLY A 415 6.81 2.32 -12.39
N MET A 416 6.10 1.26 -12.04
CA MET A 416 4.80 1.37 -11.36
C MET A 416 4.41 0.11 -10.59
N PHE A 417 3.47 0.31 -9.68
CA PHE A 417 2.76 -0.75 -8.99
C PHE A 417 1.50 -1.11 -9.78
N HIS A 418 1.32 -2.38 -10.14
CA HIS A 418 0.09 -2.91 -10.76
C HIS A 418 -0.74 -3.62 -9.73
N PHE A 419 -2.00 -3.22 -9.54
CA PHE A 419 -2.84 -3.76 -8.46
C PHE A 419 -1.97 -4.09 -7.24
N GLY A 420 -1.15 -3.11 -6.78
CA GLY A 420 0.31 -3.40 -6.69
C GLY A 420 1.41 -2.85 -5.79
N GLY A 421 1.29 -1.89 -4.87
CA GLY A 421 2.32 -1.54 -3.87
C GLY A 421 2.04 -0.22 -3.19
N SER A 422 2.53 -0.11 -1.96
CA SER A 422 2.07 0.93 -1.04
C SER A 422 3.19 1.55 -0.23
N SER A 423 4.45 1.28 -0.56
CA SER A 423 5.56 1.95 0.09
C SER A 423 6.75 2.11 -0.84
N HIS A 424 7.60 3.09 -0.58
CA HIS A 424 8.88 3.22 -1.26
C HIS A 424 9.95 3.75 -0.33
N CYS A 425 11.19 3.44 -0.65
CA CYS A 425 12.36 3.99 0.01
C CYS A 425 13.29 4.70 -0.98
N LEU A 426 13.87 5.82 -0.54
CA LEU A 426 15.09 6.39 -1.11
C LEU A 426 16.25 6.17 -0.14
N LEU A 427 17.33 5.60 -0.64
CA LEU A 427 18.55 5.31 0.12
C LEU A 427 19.70 6.19 -0.36
N PHE A 428 20.37 6.81 0.59
CA PHE A 428 21.52 7.68 0.35
C PHE A 428 22.72 7.22 1.17
N ARG A 429 23.91 7.28 0.60
CA ARG A 429 25.16 6.90 1.28
C ARG A 429 25.51 7.92 2.37
N LYS A 430 26.33 7.49 3.34
CA LYS A 430 26.70 8.27 4.54
C LYS A 430 27.23 9.69 4.27
N HIS A 431 27.93 9.90 3.16
CA HIS A 431 28.56 11.19 2.85
C HIS A 431 27.58 12.23 2.29
N VAL A 432 26.39 11.82 1.85
CA VAL A 432 25.41 12.72 1.24
C VAL A 432 24.82 13.62 2.33
N ASN A 433 25.09 14.92 2.25
CA ASN A 433 24.61 15.90 3.22
C ASN A 433 23.22 16.40 2.81
N LEU A 434 22.17 15.79 3.36
CA LEU A 434 20.77 16.04 3.00
C LEU A 434 20.09 17.02 3.95
N GLU A 435 19.43 18.03 3.38
CA GLU A 435 18.44 18.85 4.07
C GLU A 435 17.04 18.54 3.51
N PHE A 436 16.22 17.82 4.29
CA PHE A 436 14.80 17.61 3.96
C PHE A 436 14.00 18.89 4.25
N LEU A 437 12.97 19.15 3.44
CA LEU A 437 12.06 20.25 3.76
C LEU A 437 11.26 19.94 5.02
N LYS A 438 10.91 20.97 5.79
CA LYS A 438 10.24 20.83 7.10
C LYS A 438 8.88 20.13 6.97
N GLU A 439 8.20 20.35 5.85
CA GLU A 439 6.90 19.79 5.51
C GLU A 439 6.96 18.32 5.05
N ILE A 440 8.15 17.72 4.97
CA ILE A 440 8.34 16.31 4.58
C ILE A 440 8.37 15.39 5.81
N HIS A 441 8.50 15.92 7.03
CA HIS A 441 8.57 15.09 8.22
C HIS A 441 7.26 14.29 8.49
N PRO A 442 7.35 13.13 9.17
CA PRO A 442 6.18 12.34 9.54
C PRO A 442 5.12 13.17 10.27
N GLY A 443 3.84 12.90 9.98
CA GLY A 443 2.70 13.62 10.57
C GLY A 443 2.02 14.63 9.64
N ARG A 444 2.57 14.87 8.44
CA ARG A 444 1.85 15.58 7.36
C ARG A 444 0.61 14.77 6.97
N GLU A 445 -0.57 15.37 6.90
CA GLU A 445 -1.81 14.66 6.52
C GLU A 445 -1.87 14.30 5.03
N ALA A 446 -1.57 15.28 4.17
CA ALA A 446 -1.59 15.10 2.72
C ALA A 446 -0.32 14.40 2.21
N ASN A 447 -0.40 13.82 1.01
CA ASN A 447 0.79 13.31 0.33
C ASN A 447 1.83 14.42 0.10
N VAL A 448 3.10 14.03 0.12
CA VAL A 448 4.18 14.71 -0.59
C VAL A 448 3.97 14.39 -2.07
N PRO A 449 3.77 15.40 -2.93
CA PRO A 449 3.51 15.17 -4.34
C PRO A 449 4.66 14.46 -5.03
N VAL A 450 4.37 13.59 -6.00
CA VAL A 450 5.42 13.05 -6.88
C VAL A 450 6.08 14.19 -7.65
N ARG A 451 7.38 14.07 -7.92
CA ARG A 451 8.22 15.07 -8.62
C ARG A 451 8.41 16.41 -7.89
N SER A 452 7.80 16.61 -6.71
CA SER A 452 8.01 17.81 -5.88
C SER A 452 9.34 17.79 -5.14
N HIS A 453 9.74 18.92 -4.56
CA HIS A 453 11.01 19.07 -3.83
C HIS A 453 10.94 18.26 -2.55
N LEU A 454 11.80 17.24 -2.44
CA LEU A 454 11.91 16.39 -1.25
C LEU A 454 13.01 16.87 -0.32
N ALA A 455 14.21 17.03 -0.87
CA ALA A 455 15.41 17.39 -0.13
C ALA A 455 16.38 18.15 -1.02
N THR A 456 17.32 18.84 -0.39
CA THR A 456 18.46 19.49 -1.05
C THR A 456 19.76 18.87 -0.55
N VAL A 457 20.67 18.60 -1.48
CA VAL A 457 22.04 18.19 -1.17
C VAL A 457 22.86 19.44 -0.91
N LYS A 458 23.57 19.47 0.22
CA LYS A 458 24.53 20.52 0.50
C LYS A 458 25.91 20.10 -0.04
N PRO A 459 26.63 21.03 -0.69
CA PRO A 459 27.98 20.78 -1.19
C PRO A 459 28.98 20.47 -0.07
#